data_AF-A0A127Q4Z5-F1
#
_entry.id   AF-A0A127Q4Z5-F1
#
_cell.length_a   1.000
_cell.length_b   1.000
_cell.length_c   1.000
_cell.angle_alpha   90.00
_cell.angle_beta   90.00
_cell.angle_gamma   90.00
#
_symmetry.space_group_name_H-M   'P 1'
#
loop_
_entity.id
_entity.type
_entity.pdbx_description
1 polymer ?
#
loop_
_entity_poly.entity_id
_entity_poly.type
_entity_poly.pdbx_seq_one_letter_code
_entity_poly.pdbx_strand_id
1 'polypeptide(L)'
;MPETRPAIPIRGFVSSAYVRVLYEYLDRQGVDAAALLGEAAPEIVDRGLRRYPRERWSAMLELTARRLNDPLLGLRIGQTITTAHFGMMGYVLAACPQLEAAMSRMIEYGRLLYETSPLHISRQGDELVFEWGLSHGCPGPLVDECWIASLYAIIRNIAAQPVKLTLVGFINPAPPDLQPYTDWFGCPVLFSQATTTVRFEVALLALPLRQSDEMLVRVLELQANALLAERRKPTISNRRYGVASCS
;
A
#
# COMPACT_ATOMS: atom_id res chain seq x y z
N MET A 1 -13.25 32.08 -10.40
CA MET A 1 -12.53 31.10 -11.24
C MET A 1 -11.90 30.09 -10.29
N PRO A 2 -12.17 28.78 -10.38
CA PRO A 2 -11.46 27.84 -9.52
C PRO A 2 -10.00 27.78 -9.97
N GLU A 3 -9.08 28.07 -9.06
CA GLU A 3 -7.64 27.88 -9.29
C GLU A 3 -7.40 26.39 -9.56
N THR A 4 -7.12 26.05 -10.82
CA THR A 4 -6.58 24.75 -11.20
C THR A 4 -5.24 24.57 -10.48
N ARG A 5 -5.26 23.82 -9.37
CA ARG A 5 -4.04 23.37 -8.70
C ARG A 5 -3.12 22.75 -9.75
N PRO A 6 -1.82 23.12 -9.79
CA PRO A 6 -0.89 22.51 -10.73
C PRO A 6 -0.87 21.00 -10.52
N ALA A 7 -0.96 20.24 -11.61
CA ALA A 7 -0.91 18.78 -11.57
C ALA A 7 0.45 18.35 -11.00
N ILE A 8 0.46 17.96 -9.72
CA ILE A 8 1.66 17.44 -9.07
C ILE A 8 1.96 16.10 -9.74
N PRO A 9 3.14 15.91 -10.36
CA PRO A 9 3.47 14.66 -11.01
C PRO A 9 3.37 13.54 -9.98
N ILE A 10 2.63 12.49 -10.34
CA ILE A 10 2.61 11.25 -9.58
C ILE A 10 4.07 10.76 -9.54
N ARG A 11 4.53 10.35 -8.36
CA ARG A 11 5.87 9.80 -8.17
C ARG A 11 5.80 8.59 -7.27
N GLY A 12 6.75 7.68 -7.48
CA GLY A 12 6.94 6.49 -6.67
C GLY A 12 6.59 5.21 -7.41
N PHE A 13 6.55 4.10 -6.65
CA PHE A 13 6.30 2.78 -7.20
C PHE A 13 5.36 1.97 -6.30
N VAL A 14 4.84 0.88 -6.86
CA VAL A 14 4.17 -0.21 -6.16
C VAL A 14 4.94 -1.51 -6.38
N SER A 15 4.96 -2.39 -5.37
CA SER A 15 5.60 -3.70 -5.51
C SER A 15 4.88 -4.61 -6.50
N SER A 16 5.60 -5.50 -7.16
CA SER A 16 5.01 -6.50 -8.05
C SER A 16 4.06 -7.45 -7.34
N ALA A 17 4.32 -7.77 -6.07
CA ALA A 17 3.42 -8.58 -5.23
C ALA A 17 2.06 -7.89 -5.06
N TYR A 18 2.05 -6.57 -4.92
CA TYR A 18 0.82 -5.80 -4.82
C TYR A 18 0.08 -5.78 -6.16
N VAL A 19 0.78 -5.53 -7.28
CA VAL A 19 0.17 -5.53 -8.63
C VAL A 19 -0.54 -6.83 -8.97
N ARG A 20 -0.04 -7.98 -8.47
CA ARG A 20 -0.68 -9.28 -8.69
C ARG A 20 -2.13 -9.35 -8.22
N VAL A 21 -2.54 -8.55 -7.22
CA VAL A 21 -3.93 -8.53 -6.77
C VAL A 21 -4.89 -8.17 -7.91
N LEU A 22 -4.48 -7.29 -8.82
CA LEU A 22 -5.30 -6.88 -9.96
C LEU A 22 -5.47 -8.02 -10.98
N TYR A 23 -4.40 -8.78 -11.22
CA TYR A 23 -4.45 -9.96 -12.10
C TYR A 23 -5.37 -11.02 -11.51
N GLU A 24 -5.18 -11.35 -10.23
CA GLU A 24 -6.03 -12.32 -9.53
C GLU A 24 -7.50 -11.85 -9.46
N TYR A 25 -7.74 -10.54 -9.34
CA TYR A 25 -9.08 -9.97 -9.40
C TYR A 25 -9.72 -10.12 -10.79
N LEU A 26 -9.00 -9.76 -11.85
CA LEU A 26 -9.46 -9.89 -13.23
C LEU A 26 -9.77 -11.34 -13.62
N ASP A 27 -8.92 -12.28 -13.23
CA ASP A 27 -9.13 -13.71 -13.46
C ASP A 27 -10.43 -14.20 -12.81
N ARG A 28 -10.73 -13.74 -11.57
CA ARG A 28 -11.99 -14.05 -10.88
C ARG A 28 -13.22 -13.44 -11.57
N GLN A 29 -13.05 -12.35 -12.31
CA GLN A 29 -14.10 -11.77 -13.15
C GLN A 29 -14.21 -12.44 -14.53
N GLY A 30 -13.40 -13.48 -14.80
CA GLY A 30 -13.35 -14.15 -16.09
C GLY A 30 -12.76 -13.31 -17.22
N VAL A 31 -11.94 -12.31 -16.89
CA VAL A 31 -11.26 -11.44 -17.85
C VAL A 31 -9.80 -11.85 -17.96
N ASP A 32 -9.32 -12.06 -19.19
CA ASP A 32 -7.90 -12.27 -19.45
C ASP A 32 -7.10 -11.00 -19.10
N ALA A 33 -6.46 -11.04 -17.93
CA ALA A 33 -5.72 -9.91 -17.38
C ALA A 33 -4.52 -9.55 -18.27
N ALA A 34 -3.83 -10.53 -18.85
CA ALA A 34 -2.66 -10.27 -19.67
C ALA A 34 -3.03 -9.62 -21.01
N ALA A 35 -4.12 -10.08 -21.62
CA ALA A 35 -4.66 -9.46 -22.83
C ALA A 35 -5.16 -8.04 -22.58
N LEU A 36 -5.82 -7.79 -21.44
CA LEU A 36 -6.32 -6.46 -21.10
C LEU A 36 -5.20 -5.48 -20.78
N LEU A 37 -4.25 -5.88 -19.92
CA LEU A 37 -3.19 -5.01 -19.41
C LEU A 37 -1.98 -4.92 -20.36
N GLY A 38 -1.93 -5.78 -21.38
CA GLY A 38 -0.88 -5.79 -22.41
C GLY A 38 0.45 -6.36 -21.93
N GLU A 39 0.48 -7.04 -20.78
CA GLU A 39 1.66 -7.71 -20.24
C GLU A 39 1.29 -8.87 -19.31
N ALA A 40 2.23 -9.79 -19.10
CA ALA A 40 2.02 -10.93 -18.20
C ALA A 40 1.96 -10.51 -16.73
N ALA A 41 1.24 -11.32 -15.93
CA ALA A 41 1.22 -11.18 -14.48
C ALA A 41 2.64 -11.22 -13.90
N PRO A 42 2.94 -10.42 -12.86
CA PRO A 42 4.24 -10.50 -12.20
C PRO A 42 4.48 -11.88 -11.58
N GLU A 43 5.69 -12.41 -11.70
CA GLU A 43 6.04 -13.73 -11.16
C GLU A 43 6.15 -13.74 -9.64
N ILE A 44 5.83 -14.88 -9.01
CA ILE A 44 5.97 -15.08 -7.56
C ILE A 44 7.45 -15.02 -7.13
N VAL A 45 8.34 -15.51 -8.00
CA VAL A 45 9.79 -15.65 -7.73
C VAL A 45 10.46 -14.29 -7.48
N ASP A 46 9.89 -13.20 -7.99
CA ASP A 46 10.37 -11.84 -7.74
C ASP A 46 10.22 -11.40 -6.27
N ARG A 47 9.50 -12.15 -5.43
CA ARG A 47 9.25 -11.87 -3.99
C ARG A 47 8.73 -10.45 -3.71
N GLY A 48 8.10 -9.81 -4.69
CA GLY A 48 7.65 -8.41 -4.59
C GLY A 48 8.77 -7.37 -4.73
N LEU A 49 9.98 -7.75 -5.13
CA LEU A 49 11.13 -6.84 -5.25
C LEU A 49 11.08 -5.99 -6.52
N ARG A 50 10.40 -6.46 -7.56
CA ARG A 50 10.19 -5.68 -8.79
C ARG A 50 9.22 -4.53 -8.52
N ARG A 51 9.54 -3.38 -9.10
CA ARG A 51 8.83 -2.11 -8.87
C ARG A 51 8.09 -1.69 -10.13
N TYR A 52 6.82 -1.34 -9.97
CA TYR A 52 5.98 -0.78 -11.02
C TYR A 52 5.82 0.72 -10.76
N PRO A 53 6.05 1.60 -11.75
CA PRO A 53 5.77 3.03 -11.60
C PRO A 53 4.32 3.26 -11.16
N ARG A 54 4.07 4.22 -10.26
CA ARG A 54 2.72 4.47 -9.75
C ARG A 54 1.76 4.93 -10.85
N GLU A 55 2.26 5.69 -11.82
CA GLU A 55 1.49 6.13 -12.98
C GLU A 55 0.98 4.92 -13.76
N ARG A 56 1.82 3.90 -13.89
CA ARG A 56 1.46 2.64 -14.54
C ARG A 56 0.40 1.90 -13.75
N TRP A 57 0.55 1.79 -12.43
CA TRP A 57 -0.46 1.19 -11.57
C TRP A 57 -1.81 1.91 -11.65
N SER A 58 -1.80 3.25 -11.61
CA SER A 58 -3.01 4.05 -11.75
C SER A 58 -3.69 3.80 -13.11
N ALA A 59 -2.92 3.80 -14.19
CA ALA A 59 -3.44 3.53 -15.54
C ALA A 59 -4.05 2.12 -15.67
N MET A 60 -3.46 1.11 -15.02
CA MET A 60 -4.01 -0.26 -14.99
C MET A 60 -5.35 -0.32 -14.26
N LEU A 61 -5.47 0.36 -13.12
CA LEU A 61 -6.73 0.44 -12.37
C LEU A 61 -7.79 1.18 -13.19
N GLU A 62 -7.46 2.31 -13.81
CA GLU A 62 -8.40 3.08 -14.64
C GLU A 62 -8.85 2.30 -15.88
N LEU A 63 -7.94 1.58 -16.54
CA LEU A 63 -8.28 0.71 -17.67
C LEU A 63 -9.25 -0.39 -17.24
N THR A 64 -8.97 -1.03 -16.11
CA THR A 64 -9.82 -2.10 -15.57
C THR A 64 -11.19 -1.57 -15.14
N ALA A 65 -11.24 -0.41 -14.49
CA ALA A 65 -12.50 0.18 -14.03
C ALA A 65 -13.40 0.51 -15.22
N ARG A 66 -12.83 1.04 -16.30
CA ARG A 66 -13.55 1.27 -17.56
C ARG A 66 -14.00 -0.03 -18.22
N ARG A 67 -13.14 -1.05 -18.27
CA ARG A 67 -13.45 -2.34 -18.90
C ARG A 67 -14.60 -3.08 -18.21
N LEU A 68 -14.65 -2.99 -16.88
CA LEU A 68 -15.66 -3.63 -16.03
C LEU A 68 -16.87 -2.72 -15.73
N ASN A 69 -16.82 -1.45 -16.14
CA ASN A 69 -17.78 -0.42 -15.78
C ASN A 69 -18.00 -0.33 -14.25
N ASP A 70 -16.90 -0.37 -13.50
CA ASP A 70 -16.89 -0.46 -12.05
C ASP A 70 -16.19 0.77 -11.42
N PRO A 71 -16.94 1.79 -10.97
CA PRO A 71 -16.36 2.96 -10.33
C PRO A 71 -15.80 2.66 -8.93
N LEU A 72 -16.14 1.51 -8.32
CA LEU A 72 -15.70 1.09 -6.99
C LEU A 72 -14.52 0.12 -7.06
N LEU A 73 -13.88 0.00 -8.23
CA LEU A 73 -12.83 -0.99 -8.46
C LEU A 73 -11.71 -0.90 -7.42
N GLY A 74 -11.27 0.31 -7.07
CA GLY A 74 -10.20 0.52 -6.09
C GLY A 74 -10.55 -0.11 -4.75
N LEU A 75 -11.72 0.24 -4.21
CA LEU A 75 -12.28 -0.32 -2.98
C LEU A 75 -12.37 -1.86 -3.04
N ARG A 76 -12.96 -2.41 -4.12
CA ARG A 76 -13.18 -3.86 -4.28
C ARG A 76 -11.88 -4.65 -4.40
N ILE A 77 -10.91 -4.14 -5.13
CA ILE A 77 -9.59 -4.79 -5.22
C ILE A 77 -8.92 -4.80 -3.84
N GLY A 78 -8.91 -3.66 -3.15
CA GLY A 78 -8.27 -3.58 -1.83
C GLY A 78 -8.91 -4.50 -0.78
N GLN A 79 -10.21 -4.79 -0.89
CA GLN A 79 -10.90 -5.78 -0.05
C GLN A 79 -10.37 -7.21 -0.21
N THR A 80 -9.79 -7.53 -1.38
CA THR A 80 -9.32 -8.89 -1.69
C THR A 80 -7.87 -9.15 -1.28
N ILE A 81 -7.19 -8.14 -0.73
CA ILE A 81 -5.80 -8.24 -0.34
C ILE A 81 -5.59 -9.26 0.78
N THR A 82 -4.45 -9.94 0.67
CA THR A 82 -3.93 -10.89 1.66
C THR A 82 -2.48 -10.52 1.99
N THR A 83 -1.92 -11.11 3.04
CA THR A 83 -0.52 -10.90 3.43
C THR A 83 0.45 -11.24 2.29
N ALA A 84 0.13 -12.22 1.42
CA ALA A 84 0.95 -12.56 0.26
C ALA A 84 1.10 -11.40 -0.74
N HIS A 85 0.09 -10.56 -0.89
CA HIS A 85 0.11 -9.38 -1.76
C HIS A 85 0.99 -8.24 -1.22
N PHE A 86 1.30 -8.28 0.07
CA PHE A 86 2.27 -7.39 0.71
C PHE A 86 3.70 -7.98 0.68
N GLY A 87 3.93 -9.07 -0.08
CA GLY A 87 5.24 -9.70 -0.19
C GLY A 87 5.87 -9.99 1.17
N MET A 88 7.17 -9.76 1.30
CA MET A 88 7.90 -9.96 2.56
C MET A 88 7.33 -9.17 3.75
N MET A 89 6.86 -7.94 3.50
CA MET A 89 6.24 -7.12 4.55
C MET A 89 5.02 -7.81 5.13
N GLY A 90 4.14 -8.36 4.29
CA GLY A 90 2.90 -8.98 4.78
C GLY A 90 3.16 -10.11 5.76
N TYR A 91 4.24 -10.86 5.55
CA TYR A 91 4.69 -11.86 6.51
C TYR A 91 5.28 -11.24 7.79
N VAL A 92 6.11 -10.19 7.69
CA VAL A 92 6.65 -9.47 8.87
C VAL A 92 5.53 -8.85 9.71
N LEU A 93 4.43 -8.42 9.09
CA LEU A 93 3.26 -7.91 9.82
C LEU A 93 2.49 -9.03 10.53
N ALA A 94 2.21 -10.15 9.85
CA ALA A 94 1.51 -11.31 10.43
C ALA A 94 2.28 -11.99 11.58
N ALA A 95 3.59 -11.80 11.54
CA ALA A 95 4.58 -12.26 12.49
C ALA A 95 4.64 -11.47 13.82
N CYS A 96 4.12 -10.25 13.83
CA CYS A 96 4.22 -9.40 15.02
C CYS A 96 3.34 -9.92 16.17
N PRO A 97 3.73 -9.69 17.43
CA PRO A 97 2.94 -10.17 18.58
C PRO A 97 1.64 -9.38 18.76
N GLN A 98 1.65 -8.08 18.48
CA GLN A 98 0.52 -7.17 18.67
C GLN A 98 0.49 -6.08 17.59
N LEU A 99 -0.65 -5.40 17.46
CA LEU A 99 -0.87 -4.40 16.42
C LEU A 99 0.16 -3.27 16.47
N GLU A 100 0.56 -2.80 17.66
CA GLU A 100 1.61 -1.79 17.83
C GLU A 100 2.93 -2.15 17.12
N ALA A 101 3.38 -3.40 17.29
CA ALA A 101 4.59 -3.89 16.65
C ALA A 101 4.41 -3.94 15.13
N ALA A 102 3.27 -4.44 14.64
CA ALA A 102 2.98 -4.45 13.21
C ALA A 102 2.94 -3.04 12.61
N MET A 103 2.30 -2.07 13.27
CA MET A 103 2.24 -0.69 12.76
C MET A 103 3.64 -0.06 12.71
N SER A 104 4.47 -0.30 13.74
CA SER A 104 5.87 0.16 13.76
C SER A 104 6.67 -0.39 12.59
N ARG A 105 6.53 -1.70 12.32
CA ARG A 105 7.17 -2.38 11.18
C ARG A 105 6.61 -1.90 9.84
N MET A 106 5.32 -1.63 9.77
CA MET A 106 4.70 -1.09 8.56
C MET A 106 5.28 0.27 8.17
N ILE A 107 5.59 1.14 9.14
CA ILE A 107 6.25 2.43 8.89
C ILE A 107 7.68 2.21 8.39
N GLU A 108 8.43 1.36 9.09
CA GLU A 108 9.85 1.11 8.80
C GLU A 108 10.06 0.49 7.42
N TYR A 109 9.31 -0.57 7.12
CA TYR A 109 9.42 -1.31 5.87
C TYR A 109 8.46 -0.79 4.79
N GLY A 110 7.59 0.19 5.07
CA GLY A 110 6.56 0.66 4.14
C GLY A 110 7.14 1.13 2.81
N ARG A 111 8.36 1.68 2.86
CA ARG A 111 9.17 2.08 1.69
C ARG A 111 9.58 0.93 0.77
N LEU A 112 9.37 -0.34 1.17
CA LEU A 112 9.57 -1.51 0.32
C LEU A 112 8.35 -1.79 -0.57
N LEU A 113 7.15 -1.52 -0.08
CA LEU A 113 5.90 -1.80 -0.77
C LEU A 113 5.45 -0.68 -1.67
N TYR A 114 5.55 0.55 -1.17
CA TYR A 114 4.94 1.71 -1.77
C TYR A 114 5.77 2.94 -1.40
N GLU A 115 6.22 3.72 -2.39
CA GLU A 115 6.87 5.00 -2.11
C GLU A 115 5.82 6.10 -1.89
N THR A 116 5.02 5.99 -0.82
CA THR A 116 3.99 6.99 -0.47
C THR A 116 4.63 8.28 0.04
N SER A 117 3.84 9.36 0.03
CA SER A 117 4.08 10.49 0.93
C SER A 117 4.35 9.94 2.34
N PRO A 118 5.23 10.58 3.13
CA PRO A 118 5.54 10.10 4.47
C PRO A 118 4.25 9.85 5.25
N LEU A 119 4.08 8.62 5.74
CA LEU A 119 2.97 8.29 6.62
C LEU A 119 3.21 8.98 7.95
N HIS A 120 2.36 9.95 8.28
CA HIS A 120 2.38 10.64 9.56
C HIS A 120 1.44 9.92 10.51
N ILE A 121 1.96 9.58 11.69
CA ILE A 121 1.17 8.98 12.75
C ILE A 121 1.19 9.95 13.92
N SER A 122 0.01 10.31 14.39
CA SER A 122 -0.16 11.16 15.55
C SER A 122 -1.20 10.57 16.49
N ARG A 123 -1.05 10.84 17.78
CA ARG A 123 -2.09 10.54 18.77
C ARG A 123 -2.90 11.81 19.00
N GLN A 124 -4.22 11.71 18.90
CA GLN A 124 -5.16 12.78 19.18
C GLN A 124 -6.15 12.29 20.24
N GLY A 125 -5.89 12.63 21.50
CA GLY A 125 -6.65 12.08 22.64
C GLY A 125 -6.49 10.55 22.71
N ASP A 126 -7.60 9.83 22.61
CA ASP A 126 -7.65 8.37 22.63
C ASP A 126 -7.68 7.74 21.23
N GLU A 127 -7.48 8.54 20.18
CA GLU A 127 -7.39 8.07 18.80
C GLU A 127 -5.96 8.13 18.28
N LEU A 128 -5.59 7.11 17.52
CA LEU A 128 -4.42 7.12 16.66
C LEU A 128 -4.85 7.54 15.26
N VAL A 129 -4.11 8.47 14.67
CA VAL A 129 -4.42 9.09 13.39
C VAL A 129 -3.28 8.85 12.41
N PHE A 130 -3.59 8.17 11.32
CA PHE A 130 -2.70 7.93 10.20
C PHE A 130 -3.06 8.92 9.10
N GLU A 131 -2.09 9.71 8.65
CA GLU A 131 -2.30 10.72 7.63
C GLU A 131 -1.22 10.64 6.55
N TRP A 132 -1.62 10.79 5.31
CA TRP A 132 -0.69 11.02 4.22
C TRP A 132 -1.23 12.08 3.26
N GLY A 133 -0.33 12.99 2.88
CA GLY A 133 -0.64 14.16 2.07
C GLY A 133 -0.26 14.01 0.59
N LEU A 134 -0.26 15.14 -0.09
CA LEU A 134 -0.02 15.29 -1.54
C LEU A 134 1.46 15.24 -1.96
N SER A 135 2.38 14.92 -1.04
CA SER A 135 3.83 15.06 -1.25
C SER A 135 4.38 14.30 -2.47
N HIS A 136 3.67 13.27 -2.96
CA HIS A 136 3.99 12.51 -4.17
C HIS A 136 2.85 12.48 -5.20
N GLY A 137 2.03 13.54 -5.21
CA GLY A 137 0.89 13.72 -6.10
C GLY A 137 -0.42 13.13 -5.56
N CYS A 138 -1.51 13.38 -6.29
CA CYS A 138 -2.81 12.73 -6.09
C CYS A 138 -3.00 11.72 -7.23
N PRO A 139 -2.73 10.42 -7.01
CA PRO A 139 -2.75 9.43 -8.08
C PRO A 139 -4.15 9.12 -8.62
N GLY A 140 -5.19 9.59 -7.92
CA GLY A 140 -6.59 9.43 -8.26
C GLY A 140 -7.36 8.57 -7.25
N PRO A 141 -8.71 8.59 -7.28
CA PRO A 141 -9.56 7.90 -6.32
C PRO A 141 -9.25 6.41 -6.22
N LEU A 142 -9.15 5.70 -7.35
CA LEU A 142 -8.96 4.24 -7.37
C LEU A 142 -7.70 3.78 -6.64
N VAL A 143 -6.61 4.56 -6.74
CA VAL A 143 -5.34 4.23 -6.10
C VAL A 143 -5.43 4.40 -4.59
N ASP A 144 -5.99 5.52 -4.12
CA ASP A 144 -6.16 5.79 -2.68
C ASP A 144 -7.18 4.83 -2.04
N GLU A 145 -8.30 4.58 -2.72
CA GLU A 145 -9.30 3.60 -2.31
C GLU A 145 -8.70 2.21 -2.16
N CYS A 146 -7.97 1.77 -3.18
CA CYS A 146 -7.29 0.48 -3.14
C CYS A 146 -6.30 0.43 -1.99
N TRP A 147 -5.48 1.45 -1.79
CA TRP A 147 -4.50 1.47 -0.70
C TRP A 147 -5.15 1.41 0.69
N ILE A 148 -6.16 2.25 0.97
CA ILE A 148 -6.83 2.26 2.29
C ILE A 148 -7.58 0.96 2.54
N ALA A 149 -8.32 0.48 1.54
CA ALA A 149 -9.05 -0.77 1.66
C ALA A 149 -8.10 -1.95 1.90
N SER A 150 -6.95 -1.95 1.24
CA SER A 150 -5.87 -2.95 1.43
C SER A 150 -5.27 -2.90 2.83
N LEU A 151 -4.98 -1.69 3.33
CA LEU A 151 -4.47 -1.50 4.68
C LEU A 151 -5.45 -2.06 5.71
N TYR A 152 -6.73 -1.74 5.57
CA TYR A 152 -7.76 -2.24 6.47
C TYR A 152 -7.96 -3.76 6.34
N ALA A 153 -7.93 -4.31 5.12
CA ALA A 153 -8.00 -5.75 4.89
C ALA A 153 -6.85 -6.50 5.59
N ILE A 154 -5.61 -6.01 5.49
CA ILE A 154 -4.46 -6.60 6.17
C ILE A 154 -4.67 -6.58 7.68
N ILE A 155 -5.03 -5.43 8.26
CA ILE A 155 -5.24 -5.31 9.71
C ILE A 155 -6.32 -6.31 10.18
N ARG A 156 -7.43 -6.42 9.44
CA ARG A 156 -8.50 -7.39 9.75
C ARG A 156 -8.03 -8.84 9.65
N ASN A 157 -7.16 -9.16 8.69
CA ASN A 157 -6.66 -10.50 8.47
C ASN A 157 -5.68 -10.95 9.54
N ILE A 158 -4.85 -10.04 10.05
CA ILE A 158 -3.81 -10.36 11.04
C ILE A 158 -4.27 -10.15 12.48
N ALA A 159 -5.26 -9.30 12.77
CA ALA A 159 -5.72 -9.06 14.14
C ALA A 159 -6.50 -10.26 14.70
N ALA A 160 -6.25 -10.63 15.96
CA ALA A 160 -6.96 -11.72 16.63
C ALA A 160 -8.44 -11.38 16.90
N GLN A 161 -8.78 -10.09 16.94
CA GLN A 161 -10.13 -9.59 17.18
C GLN A 161 -10.52 -8.56 16.11
N PRO A 162 -11.83 -8.31 15.88
CA PRO A 162 -12.27 -7.29 14.94
C PRO A 162 -11.74 -5.90 15.30
N VAL A 163 -11.04 -5.26 14.35
CA VAL A 163 -10.58 -3.88 14.48
C VAL A 163 -11.63 -2.95 13.89
N LYS A 164 -12.13 -2.02 14.71
CA LYS A 164 -13.08 -0.99 14.28
C LYS A 164 -12.33 0.32 14.05
N LEU A 165 -12.48 0.86 12.84
CA LEU A 165 -12.04 2.21 12.55
C LEU A 165 -13.04 3.20 13.14
N THR A 166 -12.58 4.40 13.48
CA THR A 166 -13.43 5.49 13.96
C THR A 166 -13.74 6.48 12.83
N LEU A 167 -12.83 6.64 11.86
CA LEU A 167 -13.01 7.50 10.71
C LEU A 167 -12.06 7.11 9.56
N VAL A 168 -12.55 7.24 8.34
CA VAL A 168 -11.72 7.24 7.12
C VAL A 168 -11.95 8.56 6.38
N GLY A 169 -10.87 9.23 5.97
CA GLY A 169 -10.92 10.45 5.18
C GLY A 169 -10.19 10.25 3.85
N PHE A 170 -10.81 10.67 2.75
CA PHE A 170 -10.20 10.73 1.43
C PHE A 170 -10.00 12.18 0.99
N ILE A 171 -8.84 12.47 0.42
CA ILE A 171 -8.58 13.75 -0.26
C ILE A 171 -9.41 13.92 -1.54
N ASN A 172 -9.82 12.80 -2.15
CA ASN A 172 -10.56 12.75 -3.39
C ASN A 172 -12.00 13.25 -3.21
N PRO A 173 -12.64 13.77 -4.28
CA PRO A 173 -14.06 14.13 -4.26
C PRO A 173 -14.96 12.96 -3.88
N ALA A 174 -16.12 13.26 -3.30
CA ALA A 174 -17.11 12.26 -2.96
C ALA A 174 -17.64 11.55 -4.21
N PRO A 175 -17.73 10.20 -4.21
CA PRO A 175 -18.47 9.48 -5.23
C PRO A 175 -19.99 9.70 -5.05
N PRO A 176 -20.81 9.37 -6.06
CA PRO A 176 -22.26 9.51 -5.97
C PRO A 176 -22.90 8.67 -4.86
N ASP A 177 -22.28 7.53 -4.52
CA ASP A 177 -22.74 6.61 -3.49
C ASP A 177 -21.62 6.33 -2.48
N LEU A 178 -21.91 6.62 -1.21
CA LEU A 178 -20.98 6.44 -0.08
C LEU A 178 -21.19 5.10 0.63
N GLN A 179 -22.33 4.44 0.43
CA GLN A 179 -22.73 3.25 1.17
C GLN A 179 -21.69 2.12 1.10
N PRO A 180 -21.08 1.81 -0.07
CA PRO A 180 -20.08 0.74 -0.16
C PRO A 180 -18.85 0.99 0.72
N TYR A 181 -18.48 2.26 0.93
CA TYR A 181 -17.34 2.64 1.76
C TYR A 181 -17.70 2.50 3.23
N THR A 182 -18.87 2.99 3.65
CA THR A 182 -19.33 2.86 5.04
C THR A 182 -19.56 1.40 5.43
N ASP A 183 -20.06 0.58 4.51
CA ASP A 183 -20.27 -0.86 4.73
C ASP A 183 -18.94 -1.60 4.92
N TRP A 184 -17.93 -1.25 4.11
CA TRP A 184 -16.62 -1.88 4.20
C TRP A 184 -15.86 -1.46 5.47
N PHE A 185 -15.76 -0.16 5.73
CA PHE A 185 -14.95 0.38 6.83
C PHE A 185 -15.65 0.34 8.19
N GLY A 186 -16.99 0.27 8.21
CA GLY A 186 -17.78 0.21 9.44
C GLY A 186 -17.74 1.49 10.26
N CYS A 187 -17.42 2.63 9.64
CA CYS A 187 -17.27 3.93 10.28
C CYS A 187 -17.68 5.07 9.32
N PRO A 188 -17.81 6.32 9.81
CA PRO A 188 -17.94 7.48 8.95
C PRO A 188 -16.79 7.58 7.94
N VAL A 189 -17.14 7.84 6.67
CA VAL A 189 -16.20 8.04 5.58
C VAL A 189 -16.40 9.44 5.02
N LEU A 190 -15.37 10.27 5.10
CA LEU A 190 -15.38 11.66 4.64
C LEU A 190 -14.55 11.79 3.35
N PHE A 191 -15.01 12.65 2.45
CA PHE A 191 -14.35 12.94 1.17
C PHE A 191 -14.01 14.43 1.07
N SER A 192 -13.22 14.82 0.07
CA SER A 192 -12.74 16.19 -0.13
C SER A 192 -11.97 16.75 1.09
N GLN A 193 -11.27 15.88 1.82
CA GLN A 193 -10.47 16.26 2.99
C GLN A 193 -9.13 16.88 2.58
N ALA A 194 -8.44 17.54 3.52
CA ALA A 194 -7.13 18.15 3.25
C ALA A 194 -6.02 17.10 3.04
N THR A 195 -6.16 15.95 3.69
CA THR A 195 -5.28 14.78 3.64
C THR A 195 -6.12 13.52 3.64
N THR A 196 -5.52 12.41 3.20
CA THR A 196 -6.13 11.09 3.36
C THR A 196 -5.81 10.58 4.76
N THR A 197 -6.83 10.10 5.49
CA THR A 197 -6.73 9.77 6.91
C THR A 197 -7.39 8.45 7.28
N VAL A 198 -6.82 7.74 8.25
CA VAL A 198 -7.42 6.57 8.91
C VAL A 198 -7.28 6.74 10.41
N ARG A 199 -8.39 6.60 11.15
CA ARG A 199 -8.44 6.80 12.61
C ARG A 199 -8.99 5.56 13.29
N PHE A 200 -8.43 5.24 14.46
CA PHE A 200 -8.93 4.19 15.33
C PHE A 200 -8.46 4.40 16.78
N GLU A 201 -9.09 3.73 17.73
CA GLU A 201 -8.75 3.88 19.15
C GLU A 201 -7.34 3.37 19.49
N VAL A 202 -6.59 4.13 20.29
CA VAL A 202 -5.24 3.76 20.75
C VAL A 202 -5.23 2.43 21.48
N ALA A 203 -6.33 2.07 22.17
CA ALA A 203 -6.47 0.78 22.86
C ALA A 203 -6.28 -0.42 21.91
N LEU A 204 -6.55 -0.26 20.61
CA LEU A 204 -6.38 -1.34 19.63
C LEU A 204 -4.90 -1.69 19.39
N LEU A 205 -3.95 -0.82 19.75
CA LEU A 205 -2.52 -1.11 19.62
C LEU A 205 -2.07 -2.32 20.45
N ALA A 206 -2.74 -2.56 21.58
CA ALA A 206 -2.49 -3.71 22.45
C ALA A 206 -3.14 -5.00 21.96
N LEU A 207 -3.89 -4.98 20.84
CA LEU A 207 -4.54 -6.19 20.34
C LEU A 207 -3.50 -7.21 19.87
N PRO A 208 -3.59 -8.47 20.33
CA PRO A 208 -2.73 -9.52 19.84
C PRO A 208 -3.05 -9.81 18.37
N LEU A 209 -2.02 -10.17 17.60
CA LEU A 209 -2.21 -10.66 16.25
C LEU A 209 -2.37 -12.18 16.25
N ARG A 210 -2.98 -12.71 15.19
CA ARG A 210 -3.06 -14.14 14.91
C ARG A 210 -1.65 -14.60 14.57
N GLN A 211 -0.90 -15.00 15.59
CA GLN A 211 0.50 -15.41 15.42
C GLN A 211 0.62 -16.47 14.32
N SER A 212 1.36 -16.15 13.26
CA SER A 212 1.96 -17.16 12.39
C SER A 212 3.40 -17.37 12.85
N ASP A 213 3.66 -18.52 13.49
CA ASP A 213 4.95 -19.14 13.80
C ASP A 213 6.15 -18.18 14.03
N GLU A 214 6.50 -17.92 15.29
CA GLU A 214 7.64 -17.08 15.73
C GLU A 214 8.97 -17.39 15.02
N MET A 215 9.16 -18.62 14.53
CA MET A 215 10.35 -18.99 13.76
C MET A 215 10.34 -18.37 12.35
N LEU A 216 9.20 -18.36 11.68
CA LEU A 216 9.02 -17.77 10.34
C LEU A 216 9.25 -16.25 10.40
N VAL A 217 8.76 -15.61 11.45
CA VAL A 217 8.99 -14.19 11.77
C VAL A 217 10.47 -13.84 11.75
N ARG A 218 11.27 -14.54 12.57
CA ARG A 218 12.69 -14.25 12.72
C ARG A 218 13.47 -14.46 11.43
N VAL A 219 13.14 -15.51 10.68
CA VAL A 219 13.79 -15.78 9.38
C VAL A 219 13.49 -14.65 8.39
N LEU A 220 12.26 -14.13 8.38
CA LEU A 220 11.85 -13.09 7.45
C LEU A 220 12.33 -11.70 7.85
N GLU A 221 12.38 -11.38 9.14
CA GLU A 221 13.02 -10.16 9.64
C GLU A 221 14.49 -10.08 9.24
N LEU A 222 15.22 -11.21 9.35
CA LEU A 222 16.62 -11.28 8.91
C LEU A 222 16.76 -11.01 7.40
N GLN A 223 15.84 -11.53 6.58
CA GLN A 223 15.83 -11.26 5.14
C GLN A 223 15.45 -9.82 4.80
N ALA A 224 14.45 -9.25 5.49
CA ALA A 224 14.03 -7.86 5.29
C ALA A 224 15.15 -6.87 5.66
N ASN A 225 15.83 -7.14 6.77
CA ASN A 225 16.98 -6.36 7.22
C ASN A 225 18.16 -6.47 6.26
N ALA A 226 18.43 -7.65 5.69
CA ALA A 226 19.47 -7.83 4.67
C ALA A 226 19.18 -6.98 3.42
N LEU A 227 17.93 -6.98 2.94
CA LEU A 227 17.51 -6.19 1.78
C LEU A 227 17.56 -4.67 2.03
N LEU A 228 17.22 -4.23 3.25
CA LEU A 228 17.38 -2.82 3.65
C LEU A 228 18.86 -2.42 3.76
N ALA A 229 19.71 -3.32 4.25
CA ALA A 229 21.15 -3.08 4.39
C ALA A 229 21.88 -3.03 3.04
N GLU A 230 21.49 -3.87 2.08
CA GLU A 230 22.04 -3.82 0.70
C GLU A 230 21.76 -2.47 0.02
N ARG A 231 20.63 -1.84 0.32
CA ARG A 231 20.24 -0.52 -0.20
C ARG A 231 20.95 0.66 0.47
N ARG A 232 21.60 0.44 1.61
CA ARG A 232 22.36 1.48 2.36
C ARG A 232 23.81 1.60 1.93
N LYS A 233 24.31 0.74 1.04
CA LYS A 233 25.66 0.88 0.49
C LYS A 233 25.68 2.08 -0.48
N PRO A 234 26.46 3.14 -0.21
CA PRO A 234 26.67 4.18 -1.21
C PRO A 234 27.32 3.54 -2.42
N THR A 235 26.74 3.74 -3.60
CA THR A 235 27.37 3.39 -4.87
C THR A 235 28.72 4.11 -4.94
N ILE A 236 29.81 3.41 -4.63
CA ILE A 236 31.16 3.90 -4.91
C ILE A 236 31.31 3.85 -6.43
N SER A 237 30.91 4.95 -7.08
CA SER A 237 31.27 5.27 -8.46
C SER A 237 32.79 5.36 -8.52
N ASN A 238 33.43 4.25 -8.88
CA ASN A 238 34.87 4.23 -9.13
C ASN A 238 35.14 4.85 -10.52
N ARG A 239 35.03 6.18 -10.63
CA ARG A 239 35.67 6.94 -11.71
C ARG A 239 37.15 7.01 -11.39
N ARG A 240 37.94 6.07 -11.91
CA ARG A 240 39.39 6.30 -12.04
C ARG A 240 39.61 7.24 -13.21
N TYR A 241 39.87 8.50 -12.85
CA TYR A 241 40.63 9.44 -13.66
C TYR A 241 42.00 8.83 -13.99
N GLY A 242 42.48 9.10 -15.19
CA GLY A 242 43.67 8.47 -15.76
C GLY A 242 44.98 8.86 -15.08
N VAL A 243 45.97 7.99 -15.30
CA VAL A 243 47.38 8.38 -15.44
C VAL A 243 47.94 7.50 -16.56
N ALA A 244 48.08 8.07 -17.76
CA ALA A 244 48.94 7.52 -18.78
C ALA A 244 50.29 8.25 -18.65
N SER A 245 51.29 7.54 -18.17
CA SER A 245 52.68 8.00 -18.10
C SER A 245 53.56 7.00 -18.83
N CYS A 246 54.25 7.52 -19.86
CA CYS A 246 55.41 7.05 -20.61
C CYS A 246 55.90 5.59 -20.46
N SER A 247 56.05 4.93 -21.60
CA SER A 247 57.32 4.34 -22.07
C SER A 247 57.32 4.34 -23.59
#